data_AF-A0A949CKQ2-F1
#
_entry.id   AF-A0A949CKQ2-F1
#
_cell.length_a   1.000
_cell.length_b   1.000
_cell.length_c   1.000
_cell.angle_alpha   90.00
_cell.angle_beta   90.00
_cell.angle_gamma   90.00
#
_symmetry.space_group_name_H-M   'P 1'
#
loop_
_entity.id
_entity.type
_entity.pdbx_description
1 polymer ?
#
loop_
_entity_poly.entity_id
_entity_poly.type
_entity_poly.pdbx_seq_one_letter_code
_entity_poly.pdbx_strand_id
1 'polypeptide(L)'
;MAEISQSVTELIEQFGKLPGIGKKTAERLAYHVLRVHESEAFALADAIRKVRENVRYCSVCYNLAEGELCSICLDSRRDASLLCIVEQPRDLMALEQAGVYRGHYHVLLGRIAPLDG
;
A
#
# COMPACT_ATOMS: atom_id res chain seq x y z
N MET A 1 -35.85 -4.90 14.59
CA MET A 1 -34.55 -4.33 14.16
C MET A 1 -34.24 -4.95 12.81
N ALA A 2 -33.91 -4.17 11.78
CA ALA A 2 -33.66 -4.71 10.46
C ALA A 2 -32.51 -5.73 10.54
N GLU A 3 -32.78 -6.97 10.17
CA GLU A 3 -31.83 -8.06 10.22
C GLU A 3 -30.85 -7.90 9.05
N ILE A 4 -29.68 -7.35 9.34
CA ILE A 4 -28.59 -7.23 8.37
C ILE A 4 -27.83 -8.56 8.37
N SER A 5 -27.61 -9.12 7.18
CA SER A 5 -26.81 -10.36 7.02
C SER A 5 -25.45 -10.24 7.72
N GLN A 6 -25.03 -11.31 8.40
CA GLN A 6 -23.76 -11.37 9.11
C GLN A 6 -22.57 -10.95 8.22
N SER A 7 -22.54 -11.40 6.96
CA SER A 7 -21.46 -11.07 6.02
C SER A 7 -21.37 -9.57 5.70
N VAL A 8 -22.51 -8.86 5.69
CA VAL A 8 -22.54 -7.41 5.46
C VAL A 8 -21.99 -6.68 6.68
N THR A 9 -22.39 -7.10 7.88
CA THR A 9 -21.87 -6.54 9.13
C THR A 9 -20.35 -6.70 9.23
N GLU A 10 -19.83 -7.88 8.92
CA GLU A 10 -18.39 -8.15 8.90
C GLU A 10 -17.65 -7.22 7.92
N LEU A 11 -18.16 -7.03 6.70
CA LEU A 11 -17.54 -6.14 5.72
C LEU A 11 -17.53 -4.67 6.18
N ILE A 12 -18.62 -4.21 6.81
CA ILE A 12 -18.70 -2.86 7.40
C ILE A 12 -17.65 -2.68 8.48
N GLU A 13 -17.49 -3.66 9.37
CA GLU A 13 -16.47 -3.61 10.42
C GLU A 13 -15.05 -3.57 9.86
N GLN A 14 -14.75 -4.35 8.82
CA GLN A 14 -13.43 -4.34 8.19
C GLN A 14 -13.14 -2.99 7.50
N PHE A 15 -14.11 -2.43 6.77
CA PHE A 15 -13.94 -1.10 6.18
C PHE A 15 -13.80 0.00 7.25
N GLY A 16 -14.51 -0.10 8.36
CA GLY A 16 -14.43 0.87 9.46
C GLY A 16 -13.09 0.90 10.21
N LYS A 17 -12.25 -0.14 10.05
CA LYS A 17 -10.88 -0.17 10.61
C LYS A 17 -9.87 0.59 9.76
N LEU A 18 -10.22 0.96 8.53
CA LEU A 18 -9.31 1.67 7.63
C LEU A 18 -9.17 3.14 8.04
N PRO A 19 -7.96 3.71 7.97
CA PRO A 19 -7.74 5.11 8.33
C PRO A 19 -8.57 6.03 7.43
N GLY A 20 -9.31 6.95 8.05
CA GLY A 20 -10.18 7.91 7.34
C GLY A 20 -11.56 7.37 6.95
N ILE A 21 -11.93 6.13 7.32
CA ILE A 21 -13.25 5.56 7.02
C ILE A 21 -14.07 5.44 8.30
N GLY A 22 -15.06 6.34 8.48
CA GLY A 22 -16.04 6.24 9.56
C GLY A 22 -17.18 5.26 9.25
N LYS A 23 -17.96 4.89 10.27
CA LYS A 23 -19.08 3.92 10.19
C LYS A 23 -20.03 4.15 9.01
N LYS A 24 -20.49 5.39 8.79
CA LYS A 24 -21.39 5.74 7.67
C LYS A 24 -20.75 5.49 6.30
N THR A 25 -19.45 5.78 6.17
CA THR A 25 -18.71 5.54 4.93
C THR A 25 -18.49 4.04 4.71
N ALA A 26 -18.17 3.30 5.78
CA ALA A 26 -18.02 1.85 5.72
C ALA A 26 -19.33 1.15 5.29
N GLU A 27 -20.47 1.55 5.85
CA GLU A 27 -21.80 1.11 5.42
C GLU A 27 -22.03 1.38 3.93
N ARG A 28 -21.76 2.61 3.47
CA ARG A 28 -21.90 2.98 2.05
C ARG A 28 -21.03 2.11 1.14
N LEU A 29 -19.79 1.81 1.54
CA LEU A 29 -18.88 0.97 0.76
C LEU A 29 -19.34 -0.49 0.73
N ALA A 30 -19.78 -1.04 1.86
CA ALA A 30 -20.30 -2.42 1.92
C ALA A 30 -21.54 -2.59 1.02
N TYR A 31 -22.48 -1.63 1.04
CA TYR A 31 -23.63 -1.66 0.14
C TYR A 31 -23.27 -1.43 -1.33
N HIS A 32 -22.16 -0.73 -1.62
CA HIS A 32 -21.66 -0.61 -2.99
C HIS A 32 -21.17 -1.97 -3.52
N VAL A 33 -20.43 -2.73 -2.72
CA VAL A 33 -19.96 -4.09 -3.08
C VAL A 33 -21.13 -5.03 -3.42
N LEU A 34 -22.27 -4.90 -2.75
CA LEU A 34 -23.48 -5.69 -3.07
C LEU A 34 -24.18 -5.29 -4.37
N ARG A 35 -23.93 -4.08 -4.89
CA ARG A 35 -24.62 -3.52 -6.06
C ARG A 35 -23.84 -3.72 -7.35
N VAL A 36 -22.52 -3.84 -7.26
CA VAL A 36 -21.65 -4.07 -8.41
C VAL A 36 -21.72 -5.52 -8.89
N HIS A 37 -21.15 -5.79 -10.06
CA HIS A 37 -21.04 -7.17 -10.55
C HIS A 37 -20.10 -7.99 -9.67
N GLU A 38 -20.39 -9.28 -9.54
CA GLU A 38 -19.59 -10.24 -8.75
C GLU A 38 -18.11 -10.23 -9.14
N SER A 39 -17.81 -10.10 -10.44
CA SER A 39 -16.44 -10.00 -10.95
C SER A 39 -15.70 -8.77 -10.43
N GLU A 40 -16.38 -7.63 -10.26
CA GLU A 40 -15.78 -6.39 -9.77
C GLU A 40 -15.55 -6.47 -8.25
N ALA A 41 -16.50 -7.03 -7.51
CA ALA A 41 -16.35 -7.29 -6.08
C ALA A 41 -15.17 -8.23 -5.79
N PHE A 42 -15.03 -9.32 -6.56
CA PHE A 42 -13.92 -10.25 -6.41
C PHE A 42 -12.59 -9.72 -6.92
N ALA A 43 -12.58 -8.87 -7.95
CA ALA A 43 -11.36 -8.19 -8.37
C ALA A 43 -10.78 -7.32 -7.24
N LEU A 44 -11.62 -6.60 -6.48
CA LEU A 44 -11.18 -5.83 -5.31
C LEU A 44 -10.62 -6.75 -4.20
N ALA A 45 -11.34 -7.82 -3.86
CA ALA A 45 -10.89 -8.77 -2.84
C ALA A 45 -9.54 -9.41 -3.22
N ASP A 46 -9.38 -9.78 -4.49
CA ASP A 46 -8.14 -10.38 -5.00
C ASP A 46 -6.99 -9.36 -5.04
N ALA A 47 -7.26 -8.09 -5.36
CA ALA A 47 -6.25 -7.04 -5.31
C ALA A 47 -5.70 -6.83 -3.88
N ILE A 48 -6.59 -6.80 -2.87
CA ILE A 48 -6.20 -6.72 -1.46
C ILE A 48 -5.32 -7.91 -1.08
N ARG A 49 -5.74 -9.13 -1.46
CA ARG A 49 -5.01 -10.37 -1.20
C ARG A 49 -3.62 -10.35 -1.84
N LYS A 50 -3.53 -10.03 -3.13
CA LYS A 50 -2.27 -9.97 -3.90
C LYS A 50 -1.26 -9.01 -3.29
N VAL A 51 -1.69 -7.80 -2.92
CA VAL A 51 -0.78 -6.83 -2.28
C VAL A 51 -0.23 -7.40 -0.98
N ARG A 52 -1.06 -8.07 -0.17
CA ARG A 52 -0.61 -8.63 1.11
C ARG A 52 0.32 -9.84 0.97
N GLU A 53 0.11 -10.67 -0.05
CA GLU A 53 0.91 -11.88 -0.29
C GLU A 53 2.24 -11.59 -0.99
N ASN A 54 2.22 -10.69 -1.98
CA ASN A 54 3.33 -10.51 -2.90
C ASN A 54 4.22 -9.32 -2.56
N VAL A 55 3.67 -8.24 -1.98
CA VAL A 55 4.47 -7.04 -1.70
C VAL A 55 5.28 -7.21 -0.43
N ARG A 56 6.61 -7.09 -0.57
CA ARG A 56 7.60 -7.17 0.50
C ARG A 56 8.54 -5.97 0.42
N TYR A 57 9.41 -5.86 1.41
CA TYR A 57 10.52 -4.90 1.35
C TYR A 57 11.70 -5.51 0.59
N CYS A 58 12.27 -4.71 -0.30
CA CYS A 58 13.51 -5.01 -1.00
C CYS A 58 14.64 -5.28 0.01
N SER A 59 15.43 -6.33 -0.21
CA SER A 59 16.53 -6.73 0.68
C SER A 59 17.67 -5.71 0.76
N VAL A 60 17.76 -4.77 -0.19
CA VAL A 60 18.83 -3.78 -0.28
C VAL A 60 18.39 -2.38 0.17
N CYS A 61 17.30 -1.86 -0.39
CA CYS A 61 16.88 -0.47 -0.17
C CYS A 61 15.62 -0.31 0.68
N TYR A 62 14.98 -1.41 1.10
CA TYR A 62 13.71 -1.40 1.84
C TYR A 62 12.53 -0.69 1.14
N ASN A 63 12.61 -0.41 -0.17
CA ASN A 63 11.45 -0.03 -0.97
C ASN A 63 10.50 -1.22 -1.17
N LEU A 64 9.27 -0.97 -1.60
CA LEU A 64 8.31 -2.02 -1.97
C LEU A 64 8.79 -2.80 -3.21
N ALA A 65 8.70 -4.13 -3.14
CA ALA A 65 9.08 -5.06 -4.20
C ALA A 65 8.13 -6.27 -4.22
N GLU A 66 7.93 -6.87 -5.39
CA GLU A 66 7.21 -8.16 -5.53
C GLU A 66 8.17 -9.38 -5.55
N GLY A 67 9.48 -9.12 -5.55
CA GLY A 67 10.53 -10.13 -5.44
C GLY A 67 11.53 -9.76 -4.34
N GLU A 68 12.72 -10.37 -4.37
CA GLU A 68 13.79 -10.05 -3.41
C GLU A 68 14.30 -8.61 -3.57
N LEU A 69 14.40 -8.15 -4.81
CA LEU A 69 14.88 -6.82 -5.17
C LEU A 69 13.78 -6.01 -5.86
N CYS A 70 13.74 -4.71 -5.60
CA CYS A 70 12.86 -3.78 -6.34
C CYS A 70 13.44 -3.49 -7.74
N SER A 71 12.58 -3.00 -8.64
CA SER A 71 12.98 -2.63 -10.01
C SER A 71 14.12 -1.62 -10.08
N ILE A 72 14.25 -0.76 -9.08
CA ILE A 72 15.31 0.26 -8.99
C ILE A 72 16.66 -0.38 -8.63
N CYS A 73 16.70 -1.31 -7.69
CA CYS A 73 17.92 -2.04 -7.35
C CYS A 73 18.39 -2.96 -8.47
N LEU A 74 17.46 -3.45 -9.30
CA LEU A 74 17.77 -4.28 -10.47
C LEU A 74 18.25 -3.47 -11.68
N ASP A 75 18.07 -2.15 -11.70
CA ASP A 75 18.43 -1.32 -12.85
C ASP A 75 19.93 -1.00 -12.88
N SER A 76 20.65 -1.68 -13.76
CA SER A 76 22.09 -1.52 -13.96
C SER A 76 22.51 -0.19 -14.58
N ARG A 77 21.56 0.64 -15.04
CA ARG A 77 21.84 1.96 -15.62
C ARG A 77 21.98 3.05 -14.55
N ARG A 78 21.71 2.72 -13.28
CA ARG A 78 21.79 3.66 -12.16
C ARG A 78 23.21 3.84 -11.67
N ASP A 79 23.46 5.02 -11.11
CA ASP A 79 24.75 5.36 -10.54
C ASP A 79 24.89 4.78 -9.13
N ALA A 80 25.75 3.76 -8.99
CA ALA A 80 26.04 3.08 -7.73
C ALA A 80 26.78 3.96 -6.71
N SER A 81 27.34 5.10 -7.12
CA SER A 81 28.01 6.05 -6.21
C SER A 81 27.05 7.00 -5.49
N LEU A 82 25.79 7.05 -5.92
CA LEU A 82 24.78 7.97 -5.40
C LEU A 82 23.69 7.20 -4.63
N LEU A 83 23.45 7.63 -3.39
CA LEU A 83 22.39 7.09 -2.54
C LEU A 83 21.50 8.22 -1.99
N CYS A 84 20.21 8.15 -2.26
CA CYS A 84 19.19 9.05 -1.71
C CYS A 84 18.44 8.36 -0.58
N ILE A 85 18.58 8.89 0.63
CA ILE A 85 17.87 8.39 1.80
C ILE A 85 16.51 9.09 1.88
N VAL A 86 15.44 8.32 2.03
CA VAL A 86 14.07 8.82 2.17
C VAL A 86 13.40 8.20 3.38
N GLU A 87 12.38 8.89 3.92
CA GLU A 87 11.66 8.41 5.10
C GLU A 87 10.75 7.23 4.76
N GLN A 88 9.94 7.35 3.70
CA GLN A 88 8.92 6.38 3.32
C GLN A 88 8.98 6.02 1.82
N PRO A 89 8.44 4.86 1.40
CA PRO A 89 8.39 4.48 -0.02
C PRO A 89 7.69 5.51 -0.91
N ARG A 90 6.73 6.28 -0.36
CA ARG A 90 6.01 7.32 -1.12
C ARG A 90 6.93 8.48 -1.53
N ASP A 91 7.90 8.84 -0.71
CA ASP A 91 8.85 9.93 -1.01
C ASP A 91 9.75 9.53 -2.19
N LEU A 92 10.19 8.27 -2.19
CA LEU A 92 10.91 7.68 -3.32
C LEU A 92 10.07 7.78 -4.60
N MET A 93 8.81 7.35 -4.56
CA MET A 93 7.93 7.36 -5.73
C MET A 93 7.77 8.77 -6.31
N ALA A 94 7.68 9.79 -5.45
CA ALA A 94 7.60 11.18 -5.89
C ALA A 94 8.87 11.64 -6.63
N LEU A 95 10.05 11.27 -6.12
CA LEU A 95 11.34 11.60 -6.76
C LEU A 95 11.51 10.88 -8.10
N GLU A 96 11.11 9.61 -8.18
CA GLU A 96 11.15 8.83 -9.42
C GLU A 96 10.21 9.38 -10.49
N GLN A 97 9.00 9.80 -10.12
CA GLN A 97 8.05 10.44 -11.04
C GLN A 97 8.57 11.76 -11.61
N ALA A 98 9.38 12.51 -10.86
CA ALA A 98 10.01 13.73 -11.33
C ALA A 98 11.14 13.46 -12.36
N GLY A 99 11.71 12.25 -12.39
CA GLY A 99 12.71 11.85 -13.38
C GLY A 99 14.07 12.55 -13.24
N VAL A 100 14.32 13.21 -12.11
CA VAL A 100 15.51 14.06 -11.87
C VAL A 100 16.67 13.32 -11.21
N TYR A 101 16.44 12.10 -10.70
CA TYR A 101 17.42 11.34 -9.93
C TYR A 101 17.75 10.01 -10.60
N ARG A 102 19.04 9.65 -10.65
CA ARG A 102 19.54 8.44 -11.31
C ARG A 102 20.36 7.52 -10.40
N GLY A 103 20.47 7.86 -9.11
CA GLY A 103 21.14 7.01 -8.12
C GLY A 103 20.21 5.92 -7.56
N HIS A 104 20.69 5.24 -6.52
CA HIS A 104 19.89 4.32 -5.72
C HIS A 104 19.22 5.02 -4.54
N TYR A 105 18.30 4.32 -3.89
CA TYR A 105 17.62 4.82 -2.71
C TYR A 105 17.87 3.93 -1.51
N HIS A 106 17.59 4.47 -0.33
CA HIS A 106 17.39 3.71 0.89
C HIS A 106 16.18 4.28 1.64
N VAL A 107 15.22 3.42 2.00
CA VAL A 107 13.98 3.81 2.69
C VAL A 107 14.11 3.48 4.17
N LEU A 108 13.95 4.49 5.03
CA LEU A 108 14.12 4.33 6.48
C LEU A 108 12.92 3.66 7.17
N LEU A 109 11.77 3.59 6.51
CA LEU A 109 10.50 3.06 7.04
C LEU A 109 9.95 3.86 8.23
N GLY A 110 10.25 5.16 8.25
CA GLY A 110 9.84 6.08 9.30
C GLY A 110 10.97 7.00 9.73
N ARG A 111 10.69 7.78 10.77
CA ARG A 111 11.61 8.77 11.35
C ARG A 111 11.73 8.56 12.85
N ILE A 112 12.81 9.09 13.40
CA ILE A 112 12.96 9.21 14.86
C ILE A 112 12.05 10.35 15.32
N ALA A 113 11.03 10.03 16.12
CA ALA A 113 10.10 10.98 16.69
C ALA A 113 10.03 10.79 18.22
N PRO A 114 10.87 11.50 19.01
CA PRO A 114 10.96 11.31 20.46
C PRO A 114 9.66 11.54 21.23
N LEU A 115 8.70 12.24 20.61
CA LEU A 115 7.39 12.52 21.20
C LEU A 115 6.35 11.40 20.92
N ASP A 116 6.62 10.53 19.95
CA ASP A 116 5.69 9.49 19.49
C ASP A 116 5.99 8.08 20.06
N GLY A 117 7.07 7.94 20.85
CA GLY A 117 7.45 6.71 21.57
C GLY A 117 8.55 5.92 20.88
#